data_AF-A0A5E5A4Z4-F1
#
_entry.id   AF-A0A5E5A4Z4-F1
#
_cell.length_a   1.000
_cell.length_b   1.000
_cell.length_c   1.000
_cell.angle_alpha   90.00
_cell.angle_beta   90.00
_cell.angle_gamma   90.00
#
_symmetry.space_group_name_H-M   'P 1'
#
loop_
_entity.id
_entity.type
_entity.pdbx_description
1 polymer ?
#
loop_
_entity_poly.entity_id
_entity_poly.type
_entity_poly.pdbx_seq_one_letter_code
_entity_poly.pdbx_strand_id
1 'polypeptide(L)'
;MSQVIEVKVPDIGDFKDLPVIEVLVKAGDKIDAEQALITLESDKATMDVPSPAAGVIKALNLKVGDEVSEGSLILTLETANGSGAQANGAAAPATAPAAAPQAAPAPAAAPAAATSATASAPAPAASGGTSKIDVKVPDIGGYDDVPVIEVLVKVGDTVTAEQSLVTLESDKASMDVPSPAAGVVKELKVNVGDKVSEGSLILVLEGAATASASSAKAAAPAAAPAPAAPAAPSVAPAPAPAPAAAAPATAAPVAAPGSQPISHASPSVRKFARELGVDVTQVKGTGPKGRVVVEDVRNFVKSALAGNRPGAASAAPAGGGELNLLPWPKVDFAKYGPVEPKALSRIKRISGANLHRNWVMIPHVTNNDEADIGELEAFRVQLNKENEKAGIKVTMLAFVIKACVLALKKFPTFNASLDGDNLVFKQYFHIGFAADTPNGLVVPVVRDADKKGVFEIARETSELAKLAREGKLKPDQMQGGCFSISSLGGIGGTTFTPIINAPEVAILGLSRSYQKPVWNESKQQFLPQLTLPLSLSYDHRVIDGAEAARFNAYLGQLLADFRRAML
;
A
#
# COMPACT_ATOMS: atom_id res chain seq x y z
N MET A 1 -4.37 -13.83 54.19
CA MET A 1 -4.27 -12.36 54.15
C MET A 1 -3.77 -12.01 52.76
N SER A 2 -4.55 -11.27 51.97
CA SER A 2 -4.10 -10.82 50.65
C SER A 2 -3.12 -9.66 50.81
N GLN A 3 -2.00 -9.72 50.10
CA GLN A 3 -0.97 -8.69 50.15
C GLN A 3 -1.08 -7.84 48.89
N VAL A 4 -1.31 -6.54 49.08
CA VAL A 4 -1.31 -5.57 47.98
C VAL A 4 0.14 -5.15 47.75
N ILE A 5 0.64 -5.37 46.53
CA ILE A 5 1.98 -5.00 46.08
C ILE A 5 1.84 -3.90 45.04
N GLU A 6 2.62 -2.83 45.18
CA GLU A 6 2.75 -1.77 44.19
C GLU A 6 3.76 -2.21 43.13
N VAL A 7 3.34 -2.31 41.87
CA VAL A 7 4.21 -2.64 40.74
C VAL A 7 4.70 -1.34 40.10
N LYS A 8 6.02 -1.13 40.10
CA LYS A 8 6.69 0.05 39.56
C LYS A 8 7.45 -0.27 38.28
N VAL A 9 7.72 0.75 37.47
CA VAL A 9 8.58 0.64 36.28
C VAL A 9 9.98 0.19 36.73
N PRO A 10 10.48 -0.96 36.24
CA PRO A 10 11.83 -1.46 36.55
C PRO A 10 12.91 -0.57 35.93
N ASP A 11 14.18 -0.85 36.23
CA ASP A 11 15.33 -0.12 35.65
C ASP A 11 15.26 -0.17 34.11
N ILE A 12 15.01 0.99 33.51
CA ILE A 12 14.91 1.20 32.06
C ILE A 12 16.21 1.78 31.48
N GLY A 13 17.32 1.82 32.24
CA GLY A 13 18.59 2.45 31.85
C GLY A 13 18.57 3.98 31.99
N ASP A 14 19.47 4.69 31.30
CA ASP A 14 19.63 6.16 31.39
C ASP A 14 18.45 6.98 30.80
N PHE A 15 17.31 6.34 30.49
CA PHE A 15 16.16 6.95 29.84
C PHE A 15 15.16 7.51 30.86
N LYS A 16 14.68 8.74 30.62
CA LYS A 16 13.68 9.44 31.43
C LYS A 16 12.50 9.81 30.54
N ASP A 17 11.30 9.75 31.11
CA ASP A 17 10.04 10.20 30.50
C ASP A 17 9.70 9.50 29.18
N LEU A 18 9.67 8.15 29.22
CA LEU A 18 9.29 7.34 28.06
C LEU A 18 7.76 7.31 27.90
N PRO A 19 7.22 7.52 26.69
CA PRO A 19 5.78 7.44 26.44
C PRO A 19 5.28 5.99 26.47
N VAL A 20 4.15 5.77 27.14
CA VAL A 20 3.42 4.50 27.12
C VAL A 20 2.62 4.38 25.82
N ILE A 21 3.03 3.49 24.92
CA ILE A 21 2.37 3.29 23.62
C ILE A 21 1.19 2.31 23.70
N GLU A 22 1.25 1.35 24.63
CA GLU A 22 0.21 0.33 24.78
C GLU A 22 0.13 -0.16 26.23
N VAL A 23 -1.11 -0.29 26.74
CA VAL A 23 -1.40 -0.90 28.05
C VAL A 23 -2.10 -2.23 27.80
N LEU A 24 -1.43 -3.32 28.16
CA LEU A 24 -1.81 -4.70 27.80
C LEU A 24 -2.75 -5.35 28.84
N VAL A 25 -3.03 -4.66 29.95
CA VAL A 25 -3.79 -5.19 31.09
C VAL A 25 -4.90 -4.24 31.56
N LYS A 26 -6.01 -4.78 32.07
CA LYS A 26 -7.12 -4.00 32.64
C LYS A 26 -7.28 -4.24 34.14
N ALA A 27 -7.87 -3.26 34.84
CA ALA A 27 -8.21 -3.43 36.25
C ALA A 27 -9.21 -4.59 36.41
N GLY A 28 -8.90 -5.53 37.30
CA GLY A 28 -9.65 -6.77 37.52
C GLY A 28 -9.08 -8.00 36.79
N ASP A 29 -8.10 -7.84 35.90
CA ASP A 29 -7.50 -8.97 35.20
C ASP A 29 -6.57 -9.77 36.13
N LYS A 30 -6.55 -11.09 35.92
CA LYS A 30 -5.61 -12.01 36.54
C LYS A 30 -4.38 -12.13 35.64
N ILE A 31 -3.22 -11.84 36.19
CA ILE A 31 -1.95 -11.88 35.48
C ILE A 31 -1.00 -12.91 36.08
N ASP A 32 -0.19 -13.53 35.22
CA ASP A 32 0.90 -14.42 35.61
C ASP A 32 2.22 -13.63 35.79
N ALA A 33 3.19 -14.22 36.51
CA ALA A 33 4.52 -13.64 36.61
C ALA A 33 5.18 -13.60 35.22
N GLU A 34 5.97 -12.56 34.95
CA GLU A 34 6.62 -12.27 33.67
C GLU A 34 5.70 -11.85 32.51
N GLN A 35 4.38 -11.75 32.74
CA GLN A 35 3.44 -11.27 31.73
C GLN A 35 3.61 -9.75 31.49
N ALA A 36 3.72 -9.33 30.22
CA ALA A 36 3.86 -7.92 29.85
C ALA A 36 2.67 -7.07 30.30
N LEU A 37 2.95 -5.96 30.98
CA LEU A 37 1.96 -5.03 31.54
C LEU A 37 1.75 -3.81 30.65
N ILE A 38 2.85 -3.18 30.24
CA ILE A 38 2.87 -1.98 29.39
C ILE A 38 4.04 -2.08 28.42
N THR A 39 3.88 -1.40 27.28
CA THR A 39 4.91 -1.27 26.26
C THR A 39 5.34 0.19 26.18
N LEU A 40 6.66 0.42 26.32
CA LEU A 40 7.30 1.72 26.30
C LEU A 40 8.07 1.90 24.98
N GLU A 41 8.06 3.10 24.42
CA GLU A 41 8.83 3.44 23.23
C GLU A 41 10.00 4.35 23.57
N SER A 42 11.21 3.95 23.17
CA SER A 42 12.41 4.79 23.16
C SER A 42 12.80 5.15 21.72
N ASP A 43 13.70 6.11 21.54
CA ASP A 43 14.18 6.58 20.23
C ASP A 43 14.87 5.50 19.37
N LYS A 44 15.19 4.33 19.96
CA LYS A 44 15.86 3.20 19.29
C LYS A 44 15.10 1.88 19.33
N ALA A 45 14.19 1.68 20.28
CA ALA A 45 13.53 0.40 20.50
C ALA A 45 12.25 0.51 21.33
N THR A 46 11.38 -0.47 21.14
CA THR A 46 10.20 -0.71 21.97
C THR A 46 10.55 -1.73 23.07
N MET A 47 10.14 -1.48 24.31
CA MET A 47 10.42 -2.33 25.47
C MET A 47 9.14 -2.69 26.23
N ASP A 48 8.95 -3.97 26.49
CA ASP A 48 7.84 -4.47 27.31
C ASP A 48 8.25 -4.56 28.78
N VAL A 49 7.41 -4.06 29.68
CA VAL A 49 7.61 -4.17 31.12
C VAL A 49 6.86 -5.41 31.66
N PRO A 50 7.56 -6.47 32.11
CA PRO A 50 6.93 -7.67 32.63
C PRO A 50 6.41 -7.51 34.06
N SER A 51 5.41 -8.31 34.45
CA SER A 51 4.87 -8.35 35.80
C SER A 51 5.83 -9.06 36.77
N PRO A 52 6.16 -8.47 37.92
CA PRO A 52 7.07 -9.09 38.90
C PRO A 52 6.42 -10.24 39.69
N ALA A 53 5.08 -10.36 39.69
CA ALA A 53 4.36 -11.40 40.43
C ALA A 53 3.01 -11.74 39.78
N ALA A 54 2.52 -12.95 40.03
CA ALA A 54 1.18 -13.37 39.63
C ALA A 54 0.14 -12.85 40.64
N GLY A 55 -0.97 -12.29 40.16
CA GLY A 55 -1.99 -11.71 41.04
C GLY A 55 -3.17 -11.10 40.28
N VAL A 56 -4.07 -10.45 41.01
CA VAL A 56 -5.23 -9.74 40.43
C VAL A 56 -4.97 -8.23 40.48
N ILE A 57 -5.17 -7.55 39.35
CA ILE A 57 -4.95 -6.10 39.25
C ILE A 57 -6.10 -5.37 39.96
N LYS A 58 -5.78 -4.59 41.00
CA LYS A 58 -6.77 -3.85 41.78
C LYS A 58 -7.06 -2.47 41.20
N ALA A 59 -6.02 -1.76 40.77
CA ALA A 59 -6.15 -0.48 40.09
C ALA A 59 -4.99 -0.28 39.11
N LEU A 60 -5.31 0.24 37.93
CA LEU A 60 -4.36 0.69 36.91
C LEU A 60 -4.20 2.21 37.04
N ASN A 61 -2.97 2.69 37.18
CA ASN A 61 -2.67 4.09 37.46
C ASN A 61 -2.10 4.85 36.26
N LEU A 62 -1.99 4.20 35.09
CA LEU A 62 -1.45 4.77 33.86
C LEU A 62 -2.45 4.67 32.70
N LYS A 63 -2.39 5.62 31.76
CA LYS A 63 -3.12 5.62 30.50
C LYS A 63 -2.15 5.61 29.32
N VAL A 64 -2.64 5.16 28.17
CA VAL A 64 -1.90 5.25 26.90
C VAL A 64 -1.60 6.72 26.61
N GLY A 65 -0.32 7.05 26.40
CA GLY A 65 0.18 8.42 26.21
C GLY A 65 0.76 9.10 27.45
N ASP A 66 0.73 8.47 28.63
CA ASP A 66 1.40 9.00 29.82
C ASP A 66 2.93 8.76 29.75
N GLU A 67 3.73 9.72 30.24
CA GLU A 67 5.19 9.60 30.34
C GLU A 67 5.59 8.95 31.66
N VAL A 68 6.46 7.94 31.60
CA VAL A 68 6.93 7.22 32.80
C VAL A 68 8.45 7.15 32.88
N SER A 69 8.95 7.23 34.12
CA SER A 69 10.36 7.14 34.48
C SER A 69 10.58 5.96 35.43
N GLU A 70 11.84 5.56 35.63
CA GLU A 70 12.21 4.51 36.59
C GLU A 70 11.53 4.74 37.95
N GLY A 71 10.85 3.71 38.47
CA GLY A 71 10.15 3.79 39.75
C GLY A 71 8.73 4.36 39.70
N SER A 72 8.22 4.79 38.55
CA SER A 72 6.82 5.21 38.39
C SER A 72 5.84 4.06 38.66
N LEU A 73 4.72 4.35 39.33
CA LEU A 73 3.72 3.34 39.69
C LEU A 73 2.87 2.95 38.48
N ILE A 74 2.90 1.67 38.11
CA ILE A 74 2.13 1.12 36.97
C ILE A 74 0.74 0.69 37.45
N LEU A 75 0.70 -0.18 38.46
CA LEU A 75 -0.54 -0.76 38.99
C LEU A 75 -0.38 -1.27 40.42
N THR A 76 -1.50 -1.53 41.08
CA THR A 76 -1.56 -2.22 42.37
C THR A 76 -2.04 -3.66 42.16
N LEU A 77 -1.25 -4.63 42.60
CA LEU A 77 -1.49 -6.05 42.45
C LEU A 77 -1.88 -6.68 43.79
N GLU A 78 -2.97 -7.45 43.83
CA GLU A 78 -3.33 -8.26 45.00
C GLU A 78 -2.83 -9.70 44.82
N THR A 79 -1.90 -10.11 45.69
CA THR A 79 -1.30 -11.46 45.69
C THR A 79 -1.82 -12.29 46.86
N ALA A 80 -1.99 -13.60 46.60
CA ALA A 80 -2.36 -14.57 47.63
C ALA A 80 -1.11 -15.34 48.09
N ASN A 81 -0.73 -15.11 49.35
CA ASN A 81 0.36 -15.74 50.13
C ASN A 81 1.80 -15.32 49.83
N GLY A 82 2.47 -14.88 50.91
CA GLY A 82 3.89 -14.54 50.94
C GLY A 82 4.80 -15.73 51.24
N SER A 83 6.00 -15.68 50.66
CA SER A 83 7.30 -15.94 51.30
C SER A 83 8.40 -15.60 50.29
N GLY A 84 9.51 -15.06 50.80
CA GLY A 84 10.61 -14.51 50.02
C GLY A 84 11.51 -15.54 49.32
N ALA A 85 12.40 -14.98 48.49
CA ALA A 85 13.39 -15.59 47.61
C ALA A 85 14.21 -16.79 48.14
N GLN A 86 14.47 -17.79 47.29
CA GLN A 86 15.79 -18.08 46.68
C GLN A 86 15.84 -19.44 45.92
N ALA A 87 16.49 -19.38 44.73
CA ALA A 87 17.41 -20.35 44.12
C ALA A 87 17.00 -21.81 43.74
N ASN A 88 17.34 -22.11 42.48
CA ASN A 88 17.79 -23.38 41.88
C ASN A 88 16.87 -24.62 41.78
N GLY A 89 16.71 -25.09 40.54
CA GLY A 89 16.92 -26.51 40.21
C GLY A 89 15.69 -27.38 39.92
N ALA A 90 15.56 -27.71 38.63
CA ALA A 90 15.17 -29.02 38.07
C ALA A 90 13.81 -29.70 38.39
N ALA A 91 13.23 -30.19 37.28
CA ALA A 91 12.38 -31.38 37.11
C ALA A 91 10.85 -31.28 37.26
N ALA A 92 10.17 -31.72 36.20
CA ALA A 92 8.76 -32.11 36.06
C ALA A 92 8.47 -33.47 36.79
N PRO A 93 7.29 -34.14 36.67
CA PRO A 93 6.02 -33.81 35.98
C PRO A 93 4.69 -34.20 36.73
N ALA A 94 3.55 -33.89 36.07
CA ALA A 94 2.21 -34.57 36.15
C ALA A 94 1.35 -34.32 37.42
N THR A 95 0.01 -34.29 37.45
CA THR A 95 -1.10 -34.89 36.69
C THR A 95 -2.41 -34.07 36.87
N ALA A 96 -3.35 -34.22 35.93
CA ALA A 96 -4.80 -33.90 35.97
C ALA A 96 -5.56 -34.60 37.15
N PRO A 97 -6.91 -34.49 37.41
CA PRO A 97 -8.00 -34.14 36.47
C PRO A 97 -9.34 -33.49 36.99
N ALA A 98 -10.16 -33.07 36.01
CA ALA A 98 -11.63 -33.24 35.84
C ALA A 98 -12.73 -32.41 36.60
N ALA A 99 -13.69 -31.94 35.74
CA ALA A 99 -15.17 -31.94 35.85
C ALA A 99 -15.97 -30.67 36.27
N ALA A 100 -16.47 -29.92 35.25
CA ALA A 100 -17.88 -29.61 34.85
C ALA A 100 -18.98 -29.20 35.89
N PRO A 101 -20.19 -28.70 35.46
CA PRO A 101 -20.56 -27.56 34.59
C PRO A 101 -21.78 -26.71 35.10
N GLN A 102 -22.35 -25.83 34.24
CA GLN A 102 -23.67 -25.11 34.27
C GLN A 102 -23.78 -23.80 35.08
N ALA A 103 -24.60 -22.78 34.75
CA ALA A 103 -25.48 -22.41 33.61
C ALA A 103 -25.94 -20.94 33.79
N ALA A 104 -26.48 -20.32 32.72
CA ALA A 104 -27.07 -18.97 32.64
C ALA A 104 -28.40 -18.82 33.45
N PRO A 105 -28.96 -17.60 33.68
CA PRO A 105 -29.79 -16.91 32.66
C PRO A 105 -29.83 -15.35 32.71
N ALA A 106 -30.51 -14.74 31.73
CA ALA A 106 -31.01 -13.33 31.67
C ALA A 106 -32.57 -13.33 31.72
N PRO A 107 -33.37 -12.24 31.48
CA PRO A 107 -33.15 -10.77 31.41
C PRO A 107 -34.31 -9.92 32.08
N ALA A 108 -34.40 -8.61 31.72
CA ALA A 108 -35.51 -7.60 31.87
C ALA A 108 -35.36 -6.60 33.06
N ALA A 109 -35.77 -5.32 33.06
CA ALA A 109 -36.27 -4.30 32.11
C ALA A 109 -36.29 -2.89 32.81
N ALA A 110 -36.47 -1.80 32.06
CA ALA A 110 -36.54 -0.37 32.48
C ALA A 110 -37.76 0.03 33.37
N PRO A 111 -37.80 1.26 33.96
CA PRO A 111 -38.68 2.33 33.41
C PRO A 111 -38.19 3.80 33.60
N ALA A 112 -39.04 4.76 33.18
CA ALA A 112 -38.78 6.18 32.90
C ALA A 112 -39.41 7.22 33.89
N ALA A 113 -38.86 8.45 33.86
CA ALA A 113 -39.41 9.84 33.99
C ALA A 113 -40.29 10.32 35.19
N ALA A 114 -39.92 11.48 35.80
CA ALA A 114 -40.65 12.79 35.80
C ALA A 114 -40.27 13.79 36.95
N THR A 115 -40.02 15.07 36.59
CA THR A 115 -40.27 16.43 37.23
C THR A 115 -40.39 16.62 38.76
N SER A 116 -39.97 17.72 39.45
CA SER A 116 -40.22 19.17 39.22
C SER A 116 -39.35 20.12 40.12
N ALA A 117 -39.53 21.44 39.93
CA ALA A 117 -38.74 22.65 40.26
C ALA A 117 -38.65 23.19 41.73
N THR A 118 -37.71 24.13 41.97
CA THR A 118 -37.94 25.47 42.59
C THR A 118 -36.70 26.40 42.50
N ALA A 119 -36.93 27.72 42.63
CA ALA A 119 -36.17 28.84 42.05
C ALA A 119 -35.41 29.74 43.06
N SER A 120 -34.47 30.57 42.57
CA SER A 120 -34.23 31.96 43.04
C SER A 120 -33.24 32.73 42.13
N ALA A 121 -33.52 34.01 41.90
CA ALA A 121 -32.71 35.07 41.27
C ALA A 121 -32.69 36.29 42.25
N PRO A 122 -31.79 37.31 42.22
CA PRO A 122 -31.44 38.12 41.03
C PRO A 122 -29.97 38.61 40.90
N ALA A 123 -29.70 39.31 39.78
CA ALA A 123 -28.42 39.83 39.26
C ALA A 123 -27.91 41.14 39.95
N PRO A 124 -26.70 41.66 39.60
CA PRO A 124 -26.55 42.51 38.41
C PRO A 124 -25.29 42.28 37.55
N ALA A 125 -25.26 42.96 36.40
CA ALA A 125 -24.51 42.72 35.18
C ALA A 125 -23.04 43.20 35.13
N ALA A 126 -22.26 42.59 34.23
CA ALA A 126 -21.22 43.26 33.45
C ALA A 126 -21.05 42.55 32.08
N SER A 127 -21.09 43.32 31.00
CA SER A 127 -21.03 42.86 29.61
C SER A 127 -19.59 42.62 29.13
N GLY A 128 -19.35 41.49 28.47
CA GLY A 128 -18.14 41.22 27.68
C GLY A 128 -18.55 40.48 26.40
N GLY A 129 -18.37 41.12 25.25
CA GLY A 129 -18.82 40.61 23.95
C GLY A 129 -18.05 39.36 23.51
N THR A 130 -18.79 38.33 23.08
CA THR A 130 -18.26 37.11 22.48
C THR A 130 -18.18 37.28 20.96
N SER A 131 -16.96 37.28 20.41
CA SER A 131 -16.75 37.27 18.95
C SER A 131 -16.59 35.83 18.46
N LYS A 132 -17.50 35.41 17.57
CA LYS A 132 -17.40 34.16 16.80
C LYS A 132 -16.38 34.37 15.67
N ILE A 133 -15.44 33.45 15.51
CA ILE A 133 -14.44 33.45 14.44
C ILE A 133 -14.78 32.30 13.48
N ASP A 134 -15.16 32.66 12.26
CA ASP A 134 -15.45 31.71 11.18
C ASP A 134 -14.13 31.25 10.53
N VAL A 135 -13.78 29.97 10.65
CA VAL A 135 -12.56 29.40 10.06
C VAL A 135 -12.87 28.79 8.70
N LYS A 136 -12.19 29.28 7.66
CA LYS A 136 -12.36 28.88 6.26
C LYS A 136 -11.17 28.08 5.74
N VAL A 137 -11.37 27.26 4.71
CA VAL A 137 -10.29 26.58 3.96
C VAL A 137 -9.35 27.65 3.34
N PRO A 138 -8.04 27.64 3.68
CA PRO A 138 -7.03 28.52 3.07
C PRO A 138 -6.83 28.26 1.57
N ASP A 139 -6.09 29.13 0.88
CA ASP A 139 -5.72 28.93 -0.54
C ASP A 139 -5.02 27.58 -0.72
N ILE A 140 -5.72 26.65 -1.40
CA ILE A 140 -5.25 25.30 -1.71
C ILE A 140 -4.55 25.22 -3.07
N GLY A 141 -4.19 26.35 -3.71
CA GLY A 141 -3.45 26.36 -4.97
C GLY A 141 -4.32 26.13 -6.20
N GLY A 142 -5.60 26.56 -6.16
CA GLY A 142 -6.53 26.53 -7.29
C GLY A 142 -7.21 25.19 -7.57
N TYR A 143 -7.32 24.30 -6.57
CA TYR A 143 -8.08 23.05 -6.67
C TYR A 143 -9.51 23.22 -6.11
N ASP A 144 -10.50 22.73 -6.85
CA ASP A 144 -11.91 22.69 -6.44
C ASP A 144 -12.32 21.25 -6.03
N ASP A 145 -13.28 21.10 -5.10
CA ASP A 145 -13.90 19.81 -4.73
C ASP A 145 -12.94 18.76 -4.10
N VAL A 146 -12.09 19.19 -3.16
CA VAL A 146 -11.12 18.30 -2.50
C VAL A 146 -11.79 17.52 -1.35
N PRO A 147 -11.64 16.19 -1.24
CA PRO A 147 -12.25 15.39 -0.20
C PRO A 147 -11.50 15.50 1.15
N VAL A 148 -12.27 15.54 2.23
CA VAL A 148 -11.77 15.52 3.62
C VAL A 148 -11.49 14.08 4.05
N ILE A 149 -10.23 13.78 4.38
CA ILE A 149 -9.83 12.42 4.78
C ILE A 149 -9.93 12.19 6.29
N GLU A 150 -9.69 13.22 7.10
CA GLU A 150 -9.67 13.12 8.56
C GLU A 150 -9.99 14.47 9.21
N VAL A 151 -10.81 14.43 10.26
CA VAL A 151 -11.15 15.59 11.09
C VAL A 151 -10.53 15.37 12.46
N LEU A 152 -9.58 16.23 12.85
CA LEU A 152 -8.75 16.05 14.03
C LEU A 152 -9.30 16.77 15.28
N VAL A 153 -10.42 17.48 15.17
CA VAL A 153 -11.03 18.25 16.27
C VAL A 153 -12.50 17.90 16.48
N LYS A 154 -12.95 17.86 17.74
CA LYS A 154 -14.35 17.62 18.11
C LYS A 154 -15.01 18.91 18.62
N VAL A 155 -16.34 18.97 18.53
CA VAL A 155 -17.13 20.07 19.11
C VAL A 155 -16.88 20.11 20.62
N GLY A 156 -16.34 21.23 21.12
CA GLY A 156 -15.95 21.44 22.51
C GLY A 156 -14.44 21.41 22.77
N ASP A 157 -13.60 21.02 21.80
CA ASP A 157 -12.15 21.01 21.99
C ASP A 157 -11.54 22.42 21.98
N THR A 158 -10.51 22.60 22.79
CA THR A 158 -9.68 23.82 22.80
C THR A 158 -8.55 23.67 21.80
N VAL A 159 -8.53 24.51 20.78
CA VAL A 159 -7.53 24.49 19.70
C VAL A 159 -6.56 25.66 19.89
N THR A 160 -5.28 25.41 19.64
CA THR A 160 -4.22 26.44 19.62
C THR A 160 -3.99 26.97 18.20
N ALA A 161 -3.43 28.19 18.06
CA ALA A 161 -3.06 28.70 16.73
C ALA A 161 -2.01 27.77 16.07
N GLU A 162 -2.12 27.56 14.76
CA GLU A 162 -1.29 26.64 13.94
C GLU A 162 -1.54 25.14 14.16
N GLN A 163 -2.51 24.75 14.99
CA GLN A 163 -2.87 23.34 15.18
C GLN A 163 -3.72 22.82 14.01
N SER A 164 -3.34 21.67 13.42
CA SER A 164 -4.06 21.04 12.30
C SER A 164 -5.50 20.68 12.68
N LEU A 165 -6.46 21.19 11.90
CA LEU A 165 -7.89 21.00 12.13
C LEU A 165 -8.47 19.85 11.29
N VAL A 166 -8.09 19.81 10.02
CA VAL A 166 -8.61 18.89 9.00
C VAL A 166 -7.51 18.58 8.00
N THR A 167 -7.40 17.32 7.59
CA THR A 167 -6.49 16.92 6.51
C THR A 167 -7.28 16.72 5.22
N LEU A 168 -6.80 17.35 4.14
CA LEU A 168 -7.37 17.32 2.80
C LEU A 168 -6.44 16.53 1.86
N GLU A 169 -6.99 15.70 0.98
CA GLU A 169 -6.20 14.91 0.01
C GLU A 169 -6.36 15.47 -1.41
N SER A 170 -5.30 16.11 -1.92
CA SER A 170 -5.21 16.47 -3.34
C SER A 170 -4.58 15.35 -4.17
N ASP A 171 -4.71 15.41 -5.50
CA ASP A 171 -4.20 14.42 -6.47
C ASP A 171 -2.67 14.18 -6.40
N LYS A 172 -1.93 14.99 -5.62
CA LYS A 172 -0.47 14.89 -5.49
C LYS A 172 0.08 14.95 -4.07
N ALA A 173 -0.70 15.35 -3.07
CA ALA A 173 -0.26 15.44 -1.69
C ALA A 173 -1.43 15.59 -0.70
N SER A 174 -1.24 15.08 0.52
CA SER A 174 -2.07 15.42 1.67
C SER A 174 -1.63 16.77 2.24
N MET A 175 -2.59 17.65 2.52
CA MET A 175 -2.35 18.98 3.07
C MET A 175 -3.19 19.16 4.33
N ASP A 176 -2.53 19.56 5.41
CA ASP A 176 -3.21 19.89 6.67
C ASP A 176 -3.65 21.35 6.65
N VAL A 177 -4.87 21.60 7.12
CA VAL A 177 -5.39 22.97 7.33
C VAL A 177 -5.14 23.38 8.78
N PRO A 178 -4.20 24.31 9.05
CA PRO A 178 -3.93 24.79 10.40
C PRO A 178 -5.02 25.76 10.89
N SER A 179 -5.21 25.83 12.22
CA SER A 179 -6.13 26.77 12.85
C SER A 179 -5.60 28.21 12.84
N PRO A 180 -6.36 29.20 12.33
CA PRO A 180 -5.92 30.60 12.27
C PRO A 180 -5.96 31.32 13.63
N ALA A 181 -6.58 30.75 14.65
CA ALA A 181 -6.66 31.34 15.99
C ALA A 181 -6.80 30.27 17.09
N ALA A 182 -6.39 30.61 18.31
CA ALA A 182 -6.68 29.81 19.48
C ALA A 182 -8.11 30.06 19.98
N GLY A 183 -8.87 29.01 20.26
CA GLY A 183 -10.27 29.12 20.69
C GLY A 183 -10.95 27.78 20.89
N VAL A 184 -12.17 27.80 21.41
CA VAL A 184 -12.98 26.59 21.62
C VAL A 184 -13.86 26.33 20.41
N VAL A 185 -13.87 25.10 19.89
CA VAL A 185 -14.69 24.69 18.73
C VAL A 185 -16.15 24.60 19.11
N LYS A 186 -16.98 25.53 18.62
CA LYS A 186 -18.42 25.58 18.96
C LYS A 186 -19.29 24.80 17.99
N GLU A 187 -18.90 24.73 16.73
CA GLU A 187 -19.68 24.08 15.67
C GLU A 187 -18.74 23.57 14.57
N LEU A 188 -18.88 22.29 14.21
CA LEU A 188 -18.15 21.63 13.13
C LEU A 188 -19.11 21.42 11.95
N LYS A 189 -18.79 21.94 10.76
CA LYS A 189 -19.69 21.94 9.58
C LYS A 189 -19.26 21.00 8.46
N VAL A 190 -18.21 20.22 8.69
CA VAL A 190 -17.59 19.32 7.71
C VAL A 190 -17.44 17.93 8.32
N ASN A 191 -17.87 16.89 7.59
CA ASN A 191 -17.66 15.49 7.98
C ASN A 191 -16.59 14.82 7.11
N VAL A 192 -16.05 13.69 7.60
CA VAL A 192 -15.12 12.85 6.85
C VAL A 192 -15.81 12.37 5.56
N GLY A 193 -15.21 12.68 4.40
CA GLY A 193 -15.74 12.36 3.07
C GLY A 193 -16.49 13.50 2.37
N ASP A 194 -16.71 14.65 3.02
CA ASP A 194 -17.30 15.83 2.39
C ASP A 194 -16.29 16.54 1.47
N LYS A 195 -16.80 17.21 0.43
CA LYS A 195 -16.00 17.97 -0.53
C LYS A 195 -15.95 19.44 -0.12
N VAL A 196 -14.75 20.01 -0.09
CA VAL A 196 -14.54 21.42 0.25
C VAL A 196 -13.67 22.12 -0.80
N SER A 197 -13.99 23.38 -1.06
CA SER A 197 -13.22 24.27 -1.95
C SER A 197 -12.66 25.46 -1.16
N GLU A 198 -11.74 26.22 -1.77
CA GLU A 198 -11.18 27.44 -1.19
C GLU A 198 -12.29 28.36 -0.63
N GLY A 199 -12.12 28.81 0.62
CA GLY A 199 -13.10 29.67 1.31
C GLY A 199 -14.30 28.96 1.94
N SER A 200 -14.41 27.63 1.85
CA SER A 200 -15.48 26.86 2.51
C SER A 200 -15.33 26.92 4.03
N LEU A 201 -16.46 27.05 4.74
CA LEU A 201 -16.48 27.16 6.20
C LEU A 201 -16.26 25.78 6.85
N ILE A 202 -15.17 25.62 7.58
CA ILE A 202 -14.78 24.36 8.24
C ILE A 202 -15.41 24.26 9.64
N LEU A 203 -15.21 25.30 10.46
CA LEU A 203 -15.66 25.34 11.84
C LEU A 203 -15.79 26.78 12.36
N VAL A 204 -16.49 26.95 13.49
CA VAL A 204 -16.64 28.23 14.19
C VAL A 204 -15.93 28.15 15.54
N LEU A 205 -14.93 29.01 15.77
CA LEU A 205 -14.19 29.14 17.03
C LEU A 205 -14.75 30.28 17.89
N GLU A 206 -14.69 30.13 19.21
CA GLU A 206 -14.92 31.20 20.19
C GLU A 206 -13.58 31.55 20.88
N GLY A 207 -13.09 32.78 20.68
CA GLY A 207 -11.77 33.21 21.16
C GLY A 207 -11.72 34.69 21.55
N ALA A 208 -10.88 35.02 22.53
CA ALA A 208 -10.66 36.37 23.05
C ALA A 208 -9.74 37.17 22.12
N ALA A 209 -10.15 38.40 21.78
CA ALA A 209 -9.42 39.27 20.88
C ALA A 209 -8.06 39.74 21.47
N THR A 210 -6.98 39.54 20.73
CA THR A 210 -5.80 40.41 20.80
C THR A 210 -5.69 41.21 19.50
N ALA A 211 -5.77 42.52 19.65
CA ALA A 211 -5.85 43.49 18.58
C ALA A 211 -4.56 43.60 17.74
N SER A 212 -4.77 43.82 16.44
CA SER A 212 -3.79 44.34 15.49
C SER A 212 -3.34 45.75 15.87
N ALA A 213 -2.03 46.01 15.77
CA ALA A 213 -1.47 47.36 15.69
C ALA A 213 -0.43 47.43 14.57
N SER A 214 -0.71 48.32 13.61
CA SER A 214 0.20 48.77 12.55
C SER A 214 0.92 50.06 13.01
N SER A 215 2.25 50.14 12.84
CA SER A 215 2.92 51.19 12.06
C SER A 215 4.45 51.31 12.31
N ALA A 216 5.16 51.52 11.19
CA ALA A 216 6.31 52.42 10.98
C ALA A 216 7.76 52.12 11.50
N LYS A 217 8.61 51.75 10.53
CA LYS A 217 9.81 52.48 10.02
C LYS A 217 11.15 52.47 10.79
N ALA A 218 12.14 51.84 10.11
CA ALA A 218 13.57 52.17 9.90
C ALA A 218 14.61 52.07 11.04
N ALA A 219 15.63 51.24 10.82
CA ALA A 219 17.06 51.62 10.85
C ALA A 219 17.96 50.47 10.30
N ALA A 220 18.91 50.82 9.43
CA ALA A 220 20.05 49.99 9.00
C ALA A 220 21.19 50.05 10.04
N PRO A 221 22.14 49.09 10.05
CA PRO A 221 23.47 49.40 9.50
C PRO A 221 24.27 48.25 8.82
N ALA A 222 24.98 48.62 7.76
CA ALA A 222 26.37 48.34 7.34
C ALA A 222 27.09 46.97 7.50
N ALA A 223 27.33 46.33 6.34
CA ALA A 223 28.61 45.99 5.68
C ALA A 223 29.84 45.36 6.41
N ALA A 224 30.19 44.14 5.92
CA ALA A 224 31.52 43.63 5.46
C ALA A 224 32.69 43.47 6.49
N PRO A 225 33.77 42.67 6.24
CA PRO A 225 34.24 42.11 4.95
C PRO A 225 34.78 40.65 4.95
N ALA A 226 35.16 40.22 3.74
CA ALA A 226 35.78 38.95 3.33
C ALA A 226 37.27 38.78 3.72
N PRO A 227 37.79 37.55 3.59
CA PRO A 227 39.10 37.33 2.93
C PRO A 227 39.02 36.16 1.90
N ALA A 228 39.42 36.32 0.64
CA ALA A 228 40.78 36.37 0.07
C ALA A 228 41.33 34.98 -0.35
N ALA A 229 41.54 34.84 -1.65
CA ALA A 229 42.22 33.73 -2.33
C ALA A 229 43.76 33.84 -2.22
N PRO A 230 44.48 32.73 -2.44
CA PRO A 230 45.81 32.79 -3.03
C PRO A 230 45.97 31.95 -4.32
N ALA A 231 46.94 32.38 -5.13
CA ALA A 231 47.21 32.00 -6.51
C ALA A 231 48.08 30.73 -6.69
N ALA A 232 48.19 30.32 -7.95
CA ALA A 232 48.91 29.19 -8.54
C ALA A 232 50.44 29.16 -8.28
N PRO A 233 51.13 28.05 -8.65
CA PRO A 233 51.90 28.14 -9.90
C PRO A 233 51.95 26.89 -10.80
N SER A 234 52.27 27.22 -12.05
CA SER A 234 52.64 26.46 -13.26
C SER A 234 53.58 25.25 -13.10
N VAL A 235 53.32 24.20 -13.89
CA VAL A 235 54.35 23.34 -14.52
C VAL A 235 53.83 22.74 -15.84
N ALA A 236 54.60 22.95 -16.92
CA ALA A 236 54.60 22.18 -18.18
C ALA A 236 55.62 21.01 -18.05
N PRO A 237 55.70 19.93 -18.88
CA PRO A 237 55.58 19.93 -20.36
C PRO A 237 55.00 18.66 -21.09
N ALA A 238 54.54 18.86 -22.34
CA ALA A 238 54.60 17.99 -23.57
C ALA A 238 54.15 16.49 -23.56
N PRO A 239 54.09 15.79 -24.72
CA PRO A 239 53.13 15.87 -25.82
C PRO A 239 52.30 14.57 -26.00
N ALA A 240 51.32 14.62 -26.91
CA ALA A 240 50.28 13.61 -27.19
C ALA A 240 50.76 12.21 -27.64
N PRO A 241 49.96 11.16 -27.36
CA PRO A 241 49.76 10.04 -28.27
C PRO A 241 48.35 10.10 -28.89
N ALA A 242 48.27 9.87 -30.20
CA ALA A 242 47.03 9.70 -30.94
C ALA A 242 46.38 8.33 -30.63
N PRO A 243 45.06 8.28 -30.38
CA PRO A 243 44.29 7.04 -30.51
C PRO A 243 43.62 6.94 -31.88
N ALA A 244 43.61 5.70 -32.36
CA ALA A 244 43.10 5.23 -33.62
C ALA A 244 41.60 5.47 -33.84
N ALA A 245 41.25 5.51 -35.12
CA ALA A 245 39.89 5.58 -35.64
C ALA A 245 39.01 4.44 -35.10
N ALA A 246 37.93 4.81 -34.41
CA ALA A 246 36.79 3.95 -34.18
C ALA A 246 35.82 4.04 -35.37
N ALA A 247 35.40 2.88 -35.86
CA ALA A 247 34.38 2.72 -36.88
C ALA A 247 33.02 3.26 -36.39
N PRO A 248 32.24 3.98 -37.23
CA PRO A 248 30.92 4.45 -36.83
C PRO A 248 29.90 3.32 -36.80
N ALA A 249 29.14 3.29 -35.70
CA ALA A 249 27.94 2.50 -35.52
C ALA A 249 26.87 2.86 -36.57
N THR A 250 26.16 1.82 -37.01
CA THR A 250 25.05 1.82 -37.97
C THR A 250 23.92 2.76 -37.57
N ALA A 251 23.64 3.74 -38.44
CA ALA A 251 22.46 4.59 -38.39
C ALA A 251 21.20 3.81 -38.82
N ALA A 252 20.12 4.02 -38.07
CA ALA A 252 18.75 3.68 -38.46
C ALA A 252 18.34 4.43 -39.76
N PRO A 253 17.39 3.90 -40.55
CA PRO A 253 17.21 4.29 -41.94
C PRO A 253 16.62 5.69 -42.06
N VAL A 254 17.38 6.59 -42.68
CA VAL A 254 16.91 7.91 -43.09
C VAL A 254 15.99 7.73 -44.30
N ALA A 255 14.76 8.20 -44.18
CA ALA A 255 13.83 8.35 -45.28
C ALA A 255 14.48 9.17 -46.43
N ALA A 256 14.14 8.80 -47.66
CA ALA A 256 14.68 9.38 -48.89
C ALA A 256 14.57 10.93 -48.92
N PRO A 257 15.54 11.63 -49.52
CA PRO A 257 15.53 13.08 -49.59
C PRO A 257 14.49 13.57 -50.60
N GLY A 258 13.30 13.89 -50.10
CA GLY A 258 12.41 14.83 -50.76
C GLY A 258 13.06 16.22 -50.71
N SER A 259 13.17 16.87 -51.86
CA SER A 259 13.62 18.26 -52.02
C SER A 259 12.87 19.20 -51.06
N GLN A 260 13.45 19.47 -49.89
CA GLN A 260 12.98 20.52 -49.00
C GLN A 260 13.60 21.85 -49.42
N PRO A 261 12.83 22.94 -49.52
CA PRO A 261 13.34 24.24 -49.93
C PRO A 261 14.42 24.68 -48.93
N ILE A 262 15.59 25.07 -49.46
CA ILE A 262 16.70 25.58 -48.66
C ILE A 262 16.22 26.84 -47.95
N SER A 263 16.01 26.77 -46.63
CA SER A 263 15.61 27.95 -45.84
C SER A 263 16.59 29.10 -46.07
N HIS A 264 16.06 30.26 -46.43
CA HIS A 264 16.85 31.45 -46.74
C HIS A 264 17.34 32.08 -45.43
N ALA A 265 18.55 31.74 -44.99
CA ALA A 265 19.15 32.23 -43.75
C ALA A 265 20.65 32.53 -43.93
N SER A 266 21.17 33.58 -43.29
CA SER A 266 22.59 33.95 -43.34
C SER A 266 23.46 32.95 -42.55
N PRO A 267 24.77 32.83 -42.84
CA PRO A 267 25.67 31.94 -42.12
C PRO A 267 25.67 32.14 -40.60
N SER A 268 25.61 33.39 -40.14
CA SER A 268 25.58 33.72 -38.71
C SER A 268 24.30 33.23 -38.02
N VAL A 269 23.14 33.33 -38.68
CA VAL A 269 21.85 32.83 -38.15
C VAL A 269 21.84 31.29 -38.11
N ARG A 270 22.43 30.63 -39.12
CA ARG A 270 22.57 29.15 -39.13
C ARG A 270 23.49 28.65 -38.02
N LYS A 271 24.58 29.36 -37.75
CA LYS A 271 25.48 29.05 -36.63
C LYS A 271 24.74 29.20 -35.30
N PHE A 272 24.03 30.30 -35.12
CA PHE A 272 23.25 30.58 -33.91
C PHE A 272 22.12 29.56 -33.68
N ALA A 273 21.41 29.16 -34.73
CA ALA A 273 20.39 28.11 -34.63
C ALA A 273 20.99 26.75 -34.24
N ARG A 274 22.18 26.39 -34.76
CA ARG A 274 22.88 25.14 -34.41
C ARG A 274 23.35 25.14 -32.95
N GLU A 275 23.84 26.27 -32.44
CA GLU A 275 24.22 26.42 -31.03
C GLU A 275 23.03 26.22 -30.09
N LEU A 276 21.81 26.56 -30.53
CA LEU A 276 20.56 26.37 -29.78
C LEU A 276 19.82 25.07 -30.11
N GLY A 277 20.38 24.19 -30.95
CA GLY A 277 19.75 22.93 -31.37
C GLY A 277 18.47 23.09 -32.22
N VAL A 278 18.30 24.24 -32.88
CA VAL A 278 17.14 24.57 -33.72
C VAL A 278 17.41 24.27 -35.19
N ASP A 279 16.51 23.53 -35.83
CA ASP A 279 16.53 23.34 -37.29
C ASP A 279 15.97 24.59 -38.00
N VAL A 280 16.81 25.26 -38.78
CA VAL A 280 16.48 26.46 -39.56
C VAL A 280 15.40 26.19 -40.62
N THR A 281 15.18 24.93 -41.00
CA THR A 281 14.07 24.55 -41.89
C THR A 281 12.69 24.68 -41.25
N GLN A 282 12.63 24.66 -39.92
CA GLN A 282 11.39 24.75 -39.14
C GLN A 282 11.08 26.17 -38.68
N VAL A 283 12.01 27.11 -38.87
CA VAL A 283 11.86 28.51 -38.45
C VAL A 283 11.29 29.34 -39.60
N LYS A 284 10.10 29.93 -39.39
CA LYS A 284 9.49 30.84 -40.36
C LYS A 284 10.23 32.19 -40.35
N GLY A 285 10.85 32.54 -41.48
CA GLY A 285 11.60 33.78 -41.62
C GLY A 285 10.71 35.02 -41.83
N THR A 286 10.93 36.08 -41.06
CA THR A 286 10.19 37.35 -41.16
C THR A 286 10.96 38.44 -41.90
N GLY A 287 12.23 38.21 -42.26
CA GLY A 287 13.07 39.16 -42.98
C GLY A 287 12.75 39.29 -44.48
N PRO A 288 13.43 40.21 -45.19
CA PRO A 288 13.20 40.45 -46.62
C PRO A 288 13.31 39.17 -47.45
N LYS A 289 12.31 38.91 -48.31
CA LYS A 289 12.16 37.69 -49.11
C LYS A 289 12.07 36.40 -48.26
N GLY A 290 11.45 36.47 -47.08
CA GLY A 290 11.29 35.32 -46.18
C GLY A 290 12.60 34.86 -45.55
N ARG A 291 13.54 35.79 -45.35
CA ARG A 291 14.83 35.48 -44.71
C ARG A 291 14.64 35.22 -43.22
N VAL A 292 15.22 34.15 -42.69
CA VAL A 292 15.29 33.89 -41.25
C VAL A 292 16.28 34.86 -40.62
N VAL A 293 15.82 35.69 -39.68
CA VAL A 293 16.65 36.58 -38.87
C VAL A 293 16.89 35.98 -37.48
N VAL A 294 17.81 36.56 -36.70
CA VAL A 294 18.18 36.04 -35.37
C VAL A 294 16.98 36.04 -34.42
N GLU A 295 16.12 37.04 -34.55
CA GLU A 295 14.88 37.21 -33.78
C GLU A 295 13.91 36.06 -33.99
N ASP A 296 13.81 35.52 -35.22
CA ASP A 296 12.93 34.39 -35.54
C ASP A 296 13.38 33.12 -34.81
N VAL A 297 14.69 32.87 -34.74
CA VAL A 297 15.26 31.73 -34.02
C VAL A 297 15.03 31.87 -32.51
N ARG A 298 15.22 33.07 -31.95
CA ARG A 298 14.95 33.32 -30.52
C ARG A 298 13.47 33.15 -30.18
N ASN A 299 12.59 33.66 -31.03
CA ASN A 299 11.14 33.52 -30.84
C ASN A 299 10.71 32.07 -30.97
N PHE A 300 11.28 31.31 -31.90
CA PHE A 300 11.03 29.88 -32.04
C PHE A 300 11.44 29.09 -30.79
N VAL A 301 12.62 29.35 -30.23
CA VAL A 301 13.07 28.72 -28.97
C VAL A 301 12.17 29.12 -27.81
N LYS A 302 11.80 30.40 -27.71
CA LYS A 302 10.91 30.89 -26.65
C LYS A 302 9.53 30.23 -26.71
N SER A 303 8.97 30.08 -27.91
CA SER A 303 7.71 29.37 -28.11
C SER A 303 7.83 27.87 -27.83
N ALA A 304 8.96 27.25 -28.17
CA ALA A 304 9.23 25.85 -27.85
C ALA A 304 9.36 25.58 -26.34
N LEU A 305 10.02 26.48 -25.60
CA LEU A 305 10.09 26.42 -24.13
C LEU A 305 8.74 26.69 -23.46
N ALA A 306 7.91 27.53 -24.08
CA ALA A 306 6.55 27.82 -23.62
C ALA A 306 5.52 26.74 -24.02
N GLY A 307 5.95 25.59 -24.54
CA GLY A 307 5.08 24.46 -24.91
C GLY A 307 4.28 24.66 -26.21
N ASN A 308 4.42 25.81 -26.87
CA ASN A 308 3.68 26.16 -28.08
C ASN A 308 4.54 25.98 -29.33
N ARG A 309 4.81 24.72 -29.73
CA ARG A 309 5.43 24.42 -31.03
C ARG A 309 4.42 24.70 -32.17
N PRO A 310 4.64 25.72 -33.03
CA PRO A 310 3.78 25.95 -34.18
C PRO A 310 4.21 24.97 -35.28
N GLY A 311 3.44 23.91 -35.50
CA GLY A 311 3.75 22.85 -36.47
C GLY A 311 3.32 21.45 -36.05
N ALA A 312 3.00 21.25 -34.76
CA ALA A 312 2.12 20.15 -34.39
C ALA A 312 0.71 20.56 -34.80
N ALA A 313 0.21 19.99 -35.89
CA ALA A 313 -1.21 20.03 -36.19
C ALA A 313 -1.97 19.68 -34.91
N SER A 314 -3.01 20.46 -34.61
CA SER A 314 -3.91 20.27 -33.47
C SER A 314 -4.48 18.84 -33.48
N ALA A 315 -3.82 17.93 -32.78
CA ALA A 315 -4.47 16.75 -32.25
C ALA A 315 -5.43 17.28 -31.17
N ALA A 316 -6.72 17.24 -31.48
CA ALA A 316 -7.78 17.51 -30.52
C ALA A 316 -7.54 16.69 -29.22
N PRO A 317 -7.94 17.21 -28.05
CA PRO A 317 -7.74 16.49 -26.82
C PRO A 317 -8.62 15.23 -26.77
N ALA A 318 -8.02 14.16 -26.26
CA ALA A 318 -8.63 12.97 -25.69
C ALA A 318 -9.14 11.86 -26.64
N GLY A 319 -8.46 10.71 -26.57
CA GLY A 319 -9.20 9.46 -26.43
C GLY A 319 -8.54 8.16 -26.93
N GLY A 320 -7.38 8.22 -27.58
CA GLY A 320 -6.53 7.04 -27.79
C GLY A 320 -5.14 7.38 -27.28
N GLY A 321 -4.63 6.63 -26.31
CA GLY A 321 -3.28 6.83 -25.77
C GLY A 321 -2.18 6.73 -26.86
N GLU A 322 -0.91 6.73 -26.45
CA GLU A 322 0.32 6.68 -27.28
C GLU A 322 0.30 5.71 -28.48
N LEU A 323 -0.63 4.76 -28.52
CA LEU A 323 -0.89 3.81 -29.60
C LEU A 323 -1.73 4.34 -30.78
N ASN A 324 -2.11 5.62 -30.81
CA ASN A 324 -2.90 6.25 -31.89
C ASN A 324 -4.20 5.48 -32.23
N LEU A 325 -4.89 4.97 -31.21
CA LEU A 325 -6.16 4.26 -31.37
C LEU A 325 -7.32 5.25 -31.53
N LEU A 326 -8.40 4.81 -32.18
CA LEU A 326 -9.63 5.60 -32.22
C LEU A 326 -10.13 5.86 -30.79
N PRO A 327 -10.69 7.04 -30.50
CA PRO A 327 -11.22 7.36 -29.19
C PRO A 327 -12.40 6.45 -28.85
N TRP A 328 -12.53 6.10 -27.55
CA TRP A 328 -13.66 5.30 -27.08
C TRP A 328 -14.99 5.96 -27.45
N PRO A 329 -15.98 5.22 -27.99
CA PRO A 329 -17.23 5.81 -28.44
C PRO A 329 -18.03 6.41 -27.28
N LYS A 330 -18.50 7.64 -27.45
CA LYS A 330 -19.43 8.29 -26.52
C LYS A 330 -20.85 7.95 -26.94
N VAL A 331 -21.41 6.89 -26.34
CA VAL A 331 -22.78 6.42 -26.61
C VAL A 331 -23.72 6.90 -25.52
N ASP A 332 -24.85 7.48 -25.91
CA ASP A 332 -25.97 7.72 -25.00
C ASP A 332 -26.85 6.47 -24.91
N PHE A 333 -26.65 5.69 -23.85
CA PHE A 333 -27.34 4.42 -23.65
C PHE A 333 -28.86 4.58 -23.45
N ALA A 334 -29.33 5.73 -22.99
CA ALA A 334 -30.76 5.98 -22.74
C ALA A 334 -31.59 5.97 -24.04
N LYS A 335 -30.95 6.21 -25.20
CA LYS A 335 -31.60 6.11 -26.52
C LYS A 335 -32.08 4.69 -26.85
N TYR A 336 -31.55 3.66 -26.19
CA TYR A 336 -31.84 2.27 -26.47
C TYR A 336 -32.72 1.59 -25.40
N GLY A 337 -33.16 2.33 -24.39
CA GLY A 337 -34.02 1.82 -23.31
C GLY A 337 -33.67 2.42 -21.94
N PRO A 338 -34.39 2.04 -20.88
CA PRO A 338 -34.08 2.46 -19.51
C PRO A 338 -32.67 2.03 -19.09
N VAL A 339 -31.95 2.92 -18.42
CA VAL A 339 -30.57 2.70 -17.95
C VAL A 339 -30.44 2.98 -16.46
N GLU A 340 -29.64 2.18 -15.77
CA GLU A 340 -29.25 2.40 -14.38
C GLU A 340 -27.71 2.57 -14.31
N PRO A 341 -27.20 3.81 -14.24
CA PRO A 341 -25.77 4.02 -14.16
C PRO A 341 -25.24 3.65 -12.78
N LYS A 342 -24.26 2.73 -12.73
CA LYS A 342 -23.58 2.34 -11.50
C LYS A 342 -22.09 2.70 -11.56
N ALA A 343 -21.63 3.53 -10.63
CA ALA A 343 -20.23 3.89 -10.53
C ALA A 343 -19.37 2.66 -10.16
N LEU A 344 -18.17 2.58 -10.74
CA LEU A 344 -17.19 1.56 -10.37
C LEU A 344 -16.65 1.80 -8.95
N SER A 345 -16.48 0.73 -8.18
CA SER A 345 -15.79 0.78 -6.89
C SER A 345 -14.34 1.26 -7.05
N ARG A 346 -13.76 1.84 -5.98
CA ARG A 346 -12.36 2.29 -5.96
C ARG A 346 -11.40 1.16 -6.37
N ILE A 347 -11.59 -0.05 -5.83
CA ILE A 347 -10.78 -1.24 -6.15
C ILE A 347 -10.86 -1.57 -7.64
N LYS A 348 -12.06 -1.60 -8.23
CA LYS A 348 -12.22 -1.90 -9.66
C LYS A 348 -11.59 -0.83 -10.57
N ARG A 349 -11.61 0.44 -10.16
CA ARG A 349 -10.97 1.54 -10.90
C ARG A 349 -9.45 1.39 -10.91
N ILE A 350 -8.85 1.15 -9.75
CA ILE A 350 -7.39 0.99 -9.59
C ILE A 350 -6.91 -0.31 -10.25
N SER A 351 -7.57 -1.43 -9.92
CA SER A 351 -7.26 -2.74 -10.49
C SER A 351 -7.42 -2.74 -12.01
N GLY A 352 -8.47 -2.11 -12.54
CA GLY A 352 -8.69 -2.00 -13.98
C GLY A 352 -7.55 -1.30 -14.72
N ALA A 353 -7.05 -0.18 -14.20
CA ALA A 353 -5.90 0.52 -14.78
C ALA A 353 -4.62 -0.34 -14.73
N ASN A 354 -4.36 -1.01 -13.61
CA ASN A 354 -3.19 -1.88 -13.45
C ASN A 354 -3.25 -3.11 -14.37
N LEU A 355 -4.40 -3.78 -14.46
CA LEU A 355 -4.60 -4.93 -15.35
C LEU A 355 -4.49 -4.52 -16.81
N HIS A 356 -5.00 -3.34 -17.19
CA HIS A 356 -4.85 -2.83 -18.55
C HIS A 356 -3.39 -2.57 -18.90
N ARG A 357 -2.62 -1.92 -18.00
CA ARG A 357 -1.17 -1.75 -18.17
C ARG A 357 -0.48 -3.10 -18.37
N ASN A 358 -0.77 -4.09 -17.52
CA ASN A 358 -0.14 -5.41 -17.62
C ASN A 358 -0.52 -6.12 -18.93
N TRP A 359 -1.78 -6.01 -19.37
CA TRP A 359 -2.25 -6.59 -20.64
C TRP A 359 -1.56 -5.98 -21.87
N VAL A 360 -1.37 -4.66 -21.88
CA VAL A 360 -0.75 -3.96 -23.01
C VAL A 360 0.76 -4.10 -23.02
N MET A 361 1.41 -4.07 -21.85
CA MET A 361 2.87 -3.98 -21.73
C MET A 361 3.58 -5.34 -21.65
N ILE A 362 2.88 -6.40 -21.25
CA ILE A 362 3.46 -7.74 -21.12
C ILE A 362 3.04 -8.59 -22.33
N PRO A 363 3.98 -9.07 -23.16
CA PRO A 363 3.72 -10.06 -24.20
C PRO A 363 3.26 -11.40 -23.60
N HIS A 364 1.97 -11.48 -23.30
CA HIS A 364 1.35 -12.63 -22.64
C HIS A 364 1.23 -13.82 -23.58
N VAL A 365 1.61 -14.99 -23.08
CA VAL A 365 1.22 -16.29 -23.66
C VAL A 365 0.67 -17.17 -22.55
N THR A 366 -0.40 -17.93 -22.84
CA THR A 366 -0.97 -18.92 -21.92
C THR A 366 -0.75 -20.32 -22.45
N ASN A 367 -0.10 -21.17 -21.65
CA ASN A 367 0.02 -22.59 -21.89
C ASN A 367 -0.98 -23.35 -21.02
N ASN A 368 -1.84 -24.16 -21.64
CA ASN A 368 -2.84 -24.97 -20.94
C ASN A 368 -2.38 -26.42 -20.84
N ASP A 369 -2.58 -27.03 -19.67
CA ASP A 369 -2.27 -28.42 -19.40
C ASP A 369 -3.29 -29.03 -18.42
N GLU A 370 -3.20 -30.33 -18.18
CA GLU A 370 -4.07 -31.07 -17.28
C GLU A 370 -3.22 -31.86 -16.27
N ALA A 371 -3.57 -31.81 -14.99
CA ALA A 371 -2.93 -32.61 -13.94
C ALA A 371 -3.89 -33.66 -13.37
N ASP A 372 -3.41 -34.89 -13.19
CA ASP A 372 -4.11 -35.86 -12.36
C ASP A 372 -4.00 -35.43 -10.89
N ILE A 373 -5.13 -35.35 -10.20
CA ILE A 373 -5.19 -35.03 -8.77
C ILE A 373 -5.99 -36.08 -7.99
N GLY A 374 -6.24 -37.26 -8.56
CA GLY A 374 -7.05 -38.31 -7.91
C GLY A 374 -6.51 -38.72 -6.54
N GLU A 375 -5.23 -39.09 -6.47
CA GLU A 375 -4.57 -39.47 -5.20
C GLU A 375 -4.47 -38.27 -4.25
N LEU A 376 -4.15 -37.08 -4.77
CA LEU A 376 -4.02 -35.87 -3.97
C LEU A 376 -5.35 -35.43 -3.34
N GLU A 377 -6.46 -35.51 -4.08
CA GLU A 377 -7.79 -35.19 -3.56
C GLU A 377 -8.23 -36.21 -2.51
N ALA A 378 -7.99 -37.51 -2.73
CA ALA A 378 -8.25 -38.54 -1.74
C ALA A 378 -7.46 -38.27 -0.44
N PHE A 379 -6.17 -37.93 -0.57
CA PHE A 379 -5.32 -37.55 0.55
C PHE A 379 -5.82 -36.30 1.26
N ARG A 380 -6.22 -35.25 0.53
CA ARG A 380 -6.81 -34.02 1.11
C ARG A 380 -8.07 -34.32 1.91
N VAL A 381 -8.97 -35.16 1.40
CA VAL A 381 -10.20 -35.55 2.09
C VAL A 381 -9.88 -36.32 3.37
N GLN A 382 -8.95 -37.27 3.31
CA GLN A 382 -8.47 -38.01 4.47
C GLN A 382 -7.86 -37.06 5.52
N LEU A 383 -6.97 -36.16 5.12
CA LEU A 383 -6.30 -35.21 6.01
C LEU A 383 -7.31 -34.30 6.73
N ASN A 384 -8.34 -33.85 6.02
CA ASN A 384 -9.41 -33.06 6.64
C ASN A 384 -10.22 -33.86 7.67
N LYS A 385 -10.47 -35.14 7.41
CA LYS A 385 -11.18 -36.02 8.35
C LYS A 385 -10.35 -36.26 9.62
N GLU A 386 -9.05 -36.47 9.48
CA GLU A 386 -8.14 -36.67 10.61
C GLU A 386 -7.99 -35.42 11.47
N ASN A 387 -8.05 -34.23 10.85
CA ASN A 387 -7.82 -32.95 11.50
C ASN A 387 -9.10 -32.17 11.82
N GLU A 388 -10.27 -32.80 11.70
CA GLU A 388 -11.57 -32.17 11.94
C GLU A 388 -11.65 -31.59 13.37
N LYS A 389 -11.08 -32.29 14.35
CA LYS A 389 -11.00 -31.83 15.75
C LYS A 389 -10.10 -30.62 15.97
N ALA A 390 -9.09 -30.43 15.11
CA ALA A 390 -8.18 -29.29 15.19
C ALA A 390 -8.76 -28.03 14.52
N GLY A 391 -9.89 -28.14 13.83
CA GLY A 391 -10.55 -27.02 13.15
C GLY A 391 -9.79 -26.49 11.91
N ILE A 392 -8.73 -27.17 11.47
CA ILE A 392 -7.93 -26.77 10.30
C ILE A 392 -8.48 -27.49 9.06
N LYS A 393 -9.02 -26.72 8.12
CA LYS A 393 -9.49 -27.23 6.83
C LYS A 393 -8.44 -27.00 5.75
N VAL A 394 -7.87 -28.10 5.25
CA VAL A 394 -6.90 -28.08 4.15
C VAL A 394 -7.62 -28.05 2.80
N THR A 395 -7.27 -27.05 1.99
CA THR A 395 -7.79 -26.85 0.64
C THR A 395 -6.79 -27.34 -0.41
N MET A 396 -7.27 -27.62 -1.63
CA MET A 396 -6.38 -27.98 -2.74
C MET A 396 -5.37 -26.87 -3.04
N LEU A 397 -5.75 -25.60 -2.83
CA LEU A 397 -4.87 -24.45 -3.03
C LEU A 397 -3.60 -24.53 -2.16
N ALA A 398 -3.68 -25.03 -0.93
CA ALA A 398 -2.50 -25.16 -0.07
C ALA A 398 -1.47 -26.16 -0.64
N PHE A 399 -1.94 -27.27 -1.22
CA PHE A 399 -1.08 -28.23 -1.92
C PHE A 399 -0.48 -27.63 -3.19
N VAL A 400 -1.28 -26.91 -3.98
CA VAL A 400 -0.79 -26.27 -5.20
C VAL A 400 0.23 -25.17 -4.90
N ILE A 401 0.03 -24.35 -3.86
CA ILE A 401 1.03 -23.37 -3.40
C ILE A 401 2.35 -24.08 -3.09
N LYS A 402 2.31 -25.18 -2.31
CA LYS A 402 3.52 -25.93 -1.96
C LYS A 402 4.20 -26.55 -3.19
N ALA A 403 3.43 -27.09 -4.13
CA ALA A 403 3.96 -27.63 -5.38
C ALA A 403 4.56 -26.53 -6.28
N CYS A 404 3.93 -25.35 -6.36
CA CYS A 404 4.44 -24.20 -7.09
C CYS A 404 5.79 -23.75 -6.53
N VAL A 405 5.96 -23.70 -5.21
CA VAL A 405 7.25 -23.35 -4.60
C VAL A 405 8.36 -24.30 -5.05
N LEU A 406 8.10 -25.61 -5.10
CA LEU A 406 9.08 -26.58 -5.59
C LEU A 406 9.37 -26.41 -7.08
N ALA A 407 8.33 -26.11 -7.87
CA ALA A 407 8.50 -25.78 -9.28
C ALA A 407 9.34 -24.51 -9.47
N LEU A 408 9.09 -23.44 -8.70
CA LEU A 408 9.87 -22.21 -8.73
C LEU A 408 11.33 -22.42 -8.33
N LYS A 409 11.61 -23.30 -7.35
CA LYS A 409 12.99 -23.68 -7.00
C LYS A 409 13.71 -24.39 -8.14
N LYS A 410 13.00 -25.23 -8.91
CA LYS A 410 13.54 -25.98 -10.05
C LYS A 410 13.68 -25.11 -11.30
N PHE A 411 12.78 -24.15 -11.48
CA PHE A 411 12.69 -23.24 -12.62
C PHE A 411 12.77 -21.78 -12.12
N PRO A 412 13.98 -21.30 -11.74
CA PRO A 412 14.15 -20.02 -11.04
C PRO A 412 13.76 -18.80 -11.88
N THR A 413 13.72 -18.92 -13.21
CA THR A 413 13.21 -17.91 -14.16
C THR A 413 11.75 -17.52 -13.89
N PHE A 414 10.92 -18.46 -13.43
CA PHE A 414 9.54 -18.18 -13.01
C PHE A 414 9.47 -17.45 -11.67
N ASN A 415 10.56 -17.47 -10.89
CA ASN A 415 10.70 -16.72 -9.64
C ASN A 415 11.46 -15.40 -9.84
N ALA A 416 11.37 -14.80 -11.02
CA ALA A 416 12.07 -13.58 -11.37
C ALA A 416 11.12 -12.38 -11.61
N SER A 417 11.71 -11.21 -11.80
CA SER A 417 11.05 -9.99 -12.25
C SER A 417 11.92 -9.29 -13.29
N LEU A 418 11.29 -8.66 -14.28
CA LEU A 418 12.00 -7.81 -15.23
C LEU A 418 12.16 -6.41 -14.65
N ASP A 419 13.40 -5.91 -14.58
CA ASP A 419 13.74 -4.55 -14.15
C ASP A 419 14.64 -3.88 -15.21
N GLY A 420 14.02 -3.12 -16.11
CA GLY A 420 14.68 -2.62 -17.31
C GLY A 420 15.16 -3.78 -18.19
N ASP A 421 16.48 -3.82 -18.40
CA ASP A 421 17.16 -4.90 -19.15
C ASP A 421 17.66 -6.04 -18.23
N ASN A 422 17.43 -5.95 -16.92
CA ASN A 422 17.89 -6.93 -15.95
C ASN A 422 16.77 -7.91 -15.56
N LEU A 423 17.17 -9.16 -15.33
CA LEU A 423 16.31 -10.17 -14.73
C LEU A 423 16.68 -10.35 -13.25
N VAL A 424 15.76 -9.99 -12.36
CA VAL A 424 15.94 -10.05 -10.92
C VAL A 424 15.41 -11.37 -10.38
N PHE A 425 16.31 -12.31 -10.08
CA PHE A 425 15.97 -13.59 -9.46
C PHE A 425 15.71 -13.42 -7.96
N LYS A 426 14.51 -13.77 -7.50
CA LYS A 426 14.13 -13.67 -6.09
C LYS A 426 14.62 -14.93 -5.36
N GLN A 427 15.27 -14.73 -4.22
CA GLN A 427 15.76 -15.81 -3.33
C GLN A 427 14.74 -16.17 -2.24
N TYR A 428 13.56 -15.56 -2.29
CA TYR A 428 12.42 -15.81 -1.43
C TYR A 428 11.24 -16.31 -2.27
N PHE A 429 10.32 -17.03 -1.63
CA PHE A 429 9.17 -17.65 -2.30
C PHE A 429 7.89 -17.16 -1.66
N HIS A 430 7.35 -16.06 -2.19
CA HIS A 430 6.10 -15.47 -1.75
C HIS A 430 5.03 -15.72 -2.83
N ILE A 431 3.94 -16.37 -2.47
CA ILE A 431 2.92 -16.80 -3.42
C ILE A 431 1.65 -15.98 -3.23
N GLY A 432 1.31 -15.17 -4.23
CA GLY A 432 0.03 -14.49 -4.31
C GLY A 432 -1.09 -15.47 -4.61
N PHE A 433 -2.28 -15.24 -4.05
CA PHE A 433 -3.48 -15.93 -4.51
C PHE A 433 -4.62 -14.94 -4.72
N ALA A 434 -5.32 -15.09 -5.84
CA ALA A 434 -6.40 -14.19 -6.21
C ALA A 434 -7.66 -14.50 -5.36
N ALA A 435 -8.05 -13.55 -4.52
CA ALA A 435 -9.23 -13.64 -3.68
C ALA A 435 -10.38 -12.81 -4.26
N ASP A 436 -11.48 -13.48 -4.59
CA ASP A 436 -12.72 -12.82 -5.01
C ASP A 436 -13.45 -12.23 -3.79
N THR A 437 -13.80 -10.95 -3.89
CA THR A 437 -14.49 -10.19 -2.83
C THR A 437 -15.63 -9.36 -3.43
N PRO A 438 -16.65 -8.99 -2.63
CA PRO A 438 -17.76 -8.16 -3.12
C PRO A 438 -17.32 -6.82 -3.74
N ASN A 439 -16.18 -6.28 -3.30
CA ASN A 439 -15.69 -4.97 -3.72
C ASN A 439 -14.76 -5.04 -4.95
N GLY A 440 -14.31 -6.24 -5.32
CA GLY A 440 -13.38 -6.48 -6.44
C GLY A 440 -12.36 -7.57 -6.12
N LEU A 441 -11.49 -7.85 -7.08
CA LEU A 441 -10.40 -8.81 -6.94
C LEU A 441 -9.23 -8.20 -6.18
N VAL A 442 -8.71 -8.92 -5.19
CA VAL A 442 -7.47 -8.57 -4.48
C VAL A 442 -6.55 -9.79 -4.44
N VAL A 443 -5.23 -9.55 -4.34
CA VAL A 443 -4.22 -10.62 -4.37
C VAL A 443 -3.38 -10.55 -3.08
N PRO A 444 -3.86 -11.16 -1.98
CA PRO A 444 -3.03 -11.39 -0.81
C PRO A 444 -1.87 -12.35 -1.11
N VAL A 445 -0.79 -12.22 -0.34
CA VAL A 445 0.47 -12.94 -0.53
C VAL A 445 0.79 -13.79 0.69
N VAL A 446 0.94 -15.10 0.48
CA VAL A 446 1.50 -16.02 1.48
C VAL A 446 3.02 -15.87 1.45
N ARG A 447 3.59 -15.29 2.51
CA ARG A 447 5.04 -15.06 2.60
C ARG A 447 5.78 -16.33 2.98
N ASP A 448 7.05 -16.42 2.59
CA ASP A 448 7.96 -17.53 2.88
C ASP A 448 7.31 -18.92 2.74
N ALA A 449 6.54 -19.13 1.67
CA ALA A 449 5.78 -20.36 1.45
C ALA A 449 6.68 -21.60 1.34
N ASP A 450 7.98 -21.41 1.07
CA ASP A 450 8.98 -22.46 1.09
C ASP A 450 9.32 -22.98 2.48
N LYS A 451 9.23 -22.12 3.51
CA LYS A 451 9.50 -22.45 4.90
C LYS A 451 8.30 -23.06 5.62
N LYS A 452 7.12 -23.01 5.01
CA LYS A 452 5.84 -23.38 5.64
C LYS A 452 5.36 -24.77 5.24
N GLY A 453 4.69 -25.45 6.17
CA GLY A 453 3.98 -26.71 5.92
C GLY A 453 2.61 -26.50 5.25
N VAL A 454 2.00 -27.57 4.73
CA VAL A 454 0.67 -27.47 4.07
C VAL A 454 -0.42 -26.97 5.04
N PHE A 455 -0.36 -27.37 6.31
CA PHE A 455 -1.31 -26.91 7.33
C PHE A 455 -1.18 -25.41 7.62
N GLU A 456 0.04 -24.91 7.73
CA GLU A 456 0.32 -23.48 7.95
C GLU A 456 -0.14 -22.66 6.76
N ILE A 457 0.20 -23.08 5.54
CA ILE A 457 -0.27 -22.46 4.30
C ILE A 457 -1.80 -22.43 4.27
N ALA A 458 -2.47 -23.54 4.61
CA ALA A 458 -3.93 -23.61 4.62
C ALA A 458 -4.56 -22.62 5.62
N ARG A 459 -3.98 -22.52 6.82
CA ARG A 459 -4.42 -21.57 7.85
C ARG A 459 -4.24 -20.12 7.40
N GLU A 460 -3.05 -19.76 6.96
CA GLU A 460 -2.73 -18.39 6.54
C GLU A 460 -3.53 -17.97 5.31
N THR A 461 -3.70 -18.85 4.33
CA THR A 461 -4.55 -18.59 3.16
C THR A 461 -5.99 -18.34 3.58
N SER A 462 -6.51 -19.09 4.56
CA SER A 462 -7.87 -18.90 5.09
C SER A 462 -8.02 -17.55 5.82
N GLU A 463 -7.04 -17.20 6.66
CA GLU A 463 -7.00 -15.93 7.39
C GLU A 463 -6.92 -14.73 6.42
N LEU A 464 -6.02 -14.77 5.45
CA LEU A 464 -5.89 -13.74 4.41
C LEU A 464 -7.15 -13.63 3.54
N ALA A 465 -7.76 -14.76 3.17
CA ALA A 465 -9.01 -14.75 2.42
C ALA A 465 -10.18 -14.16 3.22
N LYS A 466 -10.20 -14.37 4.55
CA LYS A 466 -11.19 -13.73 5.43
C LYS A 466 -10.97 -12.22 5.49
N LEU A 467 -9.74 -11.77 5.73
CA LEU A 467 -9.38 -10.34 5.72
C LEU A 467 -9.71 -9.67 4.38
N ALA A 468 -9.48 -10.37 3.26
CA ALA A 468 -9.81 -9.89 1.92
C ALA A 468 -11.31 -9.60 1.78
N ARG A 469 -12.15 -10.57 2.16
CA ARG A 469 -13.62 -10.44 2.08
C ARG A 469 -14.16 -9.36 3.03
N GLU A 470 -13.53 -9.19 4.19
CA GLU A 470 -13.86 -8.14 5.15
C GLU A 470 -13.31 -6.75 4.75
N GLY A 471 -12.49 -6.65 3.71
CA GLY A 471 -11.86 -5.40 3.29
C GLY A 471 -10.78 -4.89 4.25
N LYS A 472 -10.19 -5.77 5.06
CA LYS A 472 -9.21 -5.45 6.11
C LYS A 472 -7.78 -5.90 5.77
N LEU A 473 -7.52 -6.24 4.51
CA LEU A 473 -6.15 -6.53 4.06
C LEU A 473 -5.30 -5.27 4.16
N LYS A 474 -4.12 -5.42 4.75
CA LYS A 474 -3.14 -4.35 4.80
C LYS A 474 -2.32 -4.31 3.49
N PRO A 475 -1.78 -3.15 3.08
CA PRO A 475 -0.98 -3.04 1.85
C PRO A 475 0.21 -3.99 1.78
N ASP A 476 0.90 -4.23 2.88
CA ASP A 476 2.04 -5.15 3.00
C ASP A 476 1.65 -6.61 2.75
N GLN A 477 0.40 -6.99 3.00
CA GLN A 477 -0.11 -8.33 2.72
C GLN A 477 -0.42 -8.57 1.24
N MET A 478 -0.32 -7.54 0.39
CA MET A 478 -0.58 -7.62 -1.06
C MET A 478 0.66 -7.35 -1.91
N GLN A 479 1.84 -7.25 -1.28
CA GLN A 479 3.09 -6.87 -1.94
C GLN A 479 4.17 -7.94 -1.79
N GLY A 480 5.19 -7.86 -2.65
CA GLY A 480 6.34 -8.77 -2.61
C GLY A 480 6.08 -10.17 -3.18
N GLY A 481 4.96 -10.36 -3.87
CA GLY A 481 4.66 -11.59 -4.59
C GLY A 481 5.74 -11.95 -5.62
N CYS A 482 6.05 -13.23 -5.70
CA CYS A 482 6.97 -13.76 -6.70
C CYS A 482 6.22 -14.41 -7.86
N PHE A 483 5.10 -15.03 -7.53
CA PHE A 483 4.25 -15.79 -8.42
C PHE A 483 2.82 -15.76 -7.86
N SER A 484 1.82 -15.69 -8.73
CA SER A 484 0.42 -15.67 -8.31
C SER A 484 -0.34 -16.91 -8.78
N ILE A 485 -1.37 -17.29 -8.02
CA ILE A 485 -2.33 -18.33 -8.37
C ILE A 485 -3.73 -17.71 -8.43
N SER A 486 -4.42 -17.86 -9.55
CA SER A 486 -5.83 -17.52 -9.70
C SER A 486 -6.63 -18.82 -9.76
N SER A 487 -7.50 -19.06 -8.78
CA SER A 487 -8.32 -20.28 -8.73
C SER A 487 -9.80 -19.99 -8.95
N LEU A 488 -10.35 -20.54 -10.03
CA LEU A 488 -11.78 -20.51 -10.37
C LEU A 488 -12.47 -21.85 -10.04
N GLY A 489 -11.80 -22.74 -9.30
CA GLY A 489 -12.27 -24.11 -9.06
C GLY A 489 -13.64 -24.20 -8.38
N GLY A 490 -14.00 -23.22 -7.55
CA GLY A 490 -15.32 -23.15 -6.91
C GLY A 490 -16.45 -22.60 -7.79
N ILE A 491 -16.13 -22.04 -8.95
CA ILE A 491 -17.10 -21.40 -9.85
C ILE A 491 -17.35 -22.28 -11.08
N GLY A 492 -16.30 -22.61 -11.84
CA GLY A 492 -16.44 -23.37 -13.08
C GLY A 492 -15.36 -23.02 -14.11
N GLY A 493 -15.62 -23.42 -15.36
CA GLY A 493 -14.70 -23.26 -16.49
C GLY A 493 -13.80 -24.48 -16.70
N THR A 494 -13.23 -24.58 -17.90
CA THR A 494 -12.26 -25.62 -18.29
C THR A 494 -10.85 -25.05 -18.42
N THR A 495 -10.72 -23.87 -19.03
CA THR A 495 -9.46 -23.12 -19.16
C THR A 495 -9.76 -21.63 -19.15
N PHE A 496 -8.79 -20.81 -18.77
CA PHE A 496 -8.89 -19.34 -18.88
C PHE A 496 -7.49 -18.73 -18.96
N THR A 497 -7.38 -17.52 -19.48
CA THR A 497 -6.12 -16.78 -19.53
C THR A 497 -6.04 -15.78 -18.38
N PRO A 498 -5.39 -16.12 -17.25
CA PRO A 498 -5.11 -15.15 -16.20
C PRO A 498 -4.14 -14.07 -16.70
N ILE A 499 -4.34 -12.82 -16.24
CA ILE A 499 -3.43 -11.70 -16.50
C ILE A 499 -2.39 -11.66 -15.38
N ILE A 500 -1.12 -11.65 -15.74
CA ILE A 500 0.03 -11.56 -14.84
C ILE A 500 -0.04 -10.28 -14.02
N ASN A 501 0.27 -10.40 -12.73
CA ASN A 501 0.37 -9.28 -11.82
C ASN A 501 1.82 -8.76 -11.78
N ALA A 502 2.16 -7.78 -12.62
CA ALA A 502 3.48 -7.16 -12.61
C ALA A 502 3.87 -6.66 -11.20
N PRO A 503 5.11 -6.86 -10.73
CA PRO A 503 6.31 -7.24 -11.50
C PRO A 503 6.57 -8.75 -11.60
N GLU A 504 5.61 -9.62 -11.27
CA GLU A 504 5.74 -11.06 -11.51
C GLU A 504 5.82 -11.35 -13.01
N VAL A 505 6.45 -12.47 -13.39
CA VAL A 505 6.61 -12.89 -14.79
C VAL A 505 5.66 -14.02 -15.19
N ALA A 506 4.92 -14.59 -14.24
CA ALA A 506 3.99 -15.68 -14.49
C ALA A 506 2.87 -15.75 -13.45
N ILE A 507 1.74 -16.32 -13.86
CA ILE A 507 0.56 -16.58 -13.02
C ILE A 507 -0.07 -17.92 -13.41
N LEU A 508 -0.46 -18.72 -12.41
CA LEU A 508 -1.14 -20.01 -12.62
C LEU A 508 -2.65 -19.88 -12.45
N GLY A 509 -3.39 -20.22 -13.48
CA GLY A 509 -4.83 -20.40 -13.46
C GLY A 509 -5.22 -21.83 -13.12
N LEU A 510 -6.16 -22.01 -12.19
CA LEU A 510 -6.75 -23.31 -11.85
C LEU A 510 -8.25 -23.27 -12.14
N SER A 511 -8.75 -24.21 -12.95
CA SER A 511 -10.18 -24.35 -13.23
C SER A 511 -10.83 -25.46 -12.39
N ARG A 512 -12.14 -25.65 -12.55
CA ARG A 512 -12.87 -26.70 -11.83
C ARG A 512 -12.37 -28.08 -12.29
N SER A 513 -12.00 -28.93 -11.34
CA SER A 513 -11.64 -30.32 -11.64
C SER A 513 -12.84 -31.13 -12.12
N TYR A 514 -12.60 -32.10 -13.01
CA TYR A 514 -13.64 -32.99 -13.53
C TYR A 514 -13.13 -34.41 -13.75
N GLN A 515 -14.05 -35.38 -13.76
CA GLN A 515 -13.71 -36.76 -14.12
C GLN A 515 -13.60 -36.89 -15.64
N LYS A 516 -12.48 -37.42 -16.12
CA LYS A 516 -12.22 -37.68 -17.54
C LYS A 516 -11.83 -39.15 -17.74
N PRO A 517 -12.31 -39.84 -18.79
CA PRO A 517 -11.80 -41.15 -19.14
C PRO A 517 -10.40 -41.02 -19.74
N VAL A 518 -9.42 -41.69 -19.15
CA VAL A 518 -8.03 -41.74 -19.64
C VAL A 518 -7.67 -43.18 -19.94
N TRP A 519 -7.06 -43.42 -21.11
CA TRP A 519 -6.62 -44.76 -21.49
C TRP A 519 -5.44 -45.19 -20.62
N ASN A 520 -5.58 -46.29 -19.90
CA ASN A 520 -4.48 -46.89 -19.15
C ASN A 520 -3.85 -48.00 -19.98
N GLU A 521 -2.65 -47.77 -20.51
CA GLU A 521 -1.95 -48.73 -21.37
C GLU A 521 -1.65 -50.05 -20.64
N SER A 522 -1.29 -50.02 -19.35
CA SER A 522 -0.97 -51.24 -18.59
C SER A 522 -2.19 -52.14 -18.37
N LYS A 523 -3.38 -51.54 -18.23
CA LYS A 523 -4.65 -52.27 -18.01
C LYS A 523 -5.48 -52.43 -19.28
N GLN A 524 -5.06 -51.86 -20.40
CA GLN A 524 -5.77 -51.86 -21.69
C GLN A 524 -7.25 -51.47 -21.55
N GLN A 525 -7.55 -50.47 -20.72
CA GLN A 525 -8.92 -49.99 -20.47
C GLN A 525 -8.94 -48.50 -20.14
N PHE A 526 -10.09 -47.86 -20.34
CA PHE A 526 -10.32 -46.50 -19.86
C PHE A 526 -10.55 -46.51 -18.34
N LEU A 527 -9.80 -45.67 -17.62
CA LEU A 527 -10.01 -45.40 -16.20
C LEU A 527 -10.54 -43.99 -15.99
N PRO A 528 -11.45 -43.79 -15.03
CA PRO A 528 -11.88 -42.46 -14.66
C PRO A 528 -10.74 -41.76 -13.90
N GLN A 529 -10.28 -40.62 -14.38
CA GLN A 529 -9.24 -39.79 -13.75
C GLN A 529 -9.80 -38.43 -13.31
N LEU A 530 -9.54 -38.05 -12.06
CA LEU A 530 -9.92 -36.71 -11.58
C LEU A 530 -8.86 -35.71 -12.05
N THR A 531 -9.23 -34.88 -13.01
CA THR A 531 -8.30 -34.01 -13.72
C THR A 531 -8.50 -32.56 -13.29
N LEU A 532 -7.40 -31.87 -12.97
CA LEU A 532 -7.33 -30.44 -12.69
C LEU A 532 -6.73 -29.70 -13.89
N PRO A 533 -7.51 -28.88 -14.60
CA PRO A 533 -6.96 -28.04 -15.66
C PRO A 533 -6.10 -26.89 -15.10
N LEU A 534 -4.95 -26.69 -15.74
CA LEU A 534 -3.94 -25.69 -15.43
C LEU A 534 -3.80 -24.72 -16.61
N SER A 535 -3.79 -23.41 -16.33
CA SER A 535 -3.56 -22.36 -17.34
C SER A 535 -2.42 -21.46 -16.89
N LEU A 536 -1.22 -21.71 -17.38
CA LEU A 536 -0.03 -20.94 -17.02
C LEU A 536 0.16 -19.79 -17.98
N SER A 537 -0.08 -18.56 -17.54
CA SER A 537 0.26 -17.35 -18.28
C SER A 537 1.65 -16.86 -17.88
N TYR A 538 2.46 -16.46 -18.85
CA TYR A 538 3.83 -16.00 -18.64
C TYR A 538 4.22 -14.85 -19.57
N ASP A 539 5.19 -14.03 -19.13
CA ASP A 539 5.82 -12.98 -19.92
C ASP A 539 6.80 -13.61 -20.89
N HIS A 540 6.46 -13.57 -22.18
CA HIS A 540 7.24 -14.25 -23.20
C HIS A 540 8.60 -13.58 -23.49
N ARG A 541 8.90 -12.44 -22.87
CA ARG A 541 10.25 -11.86 -22.87
C ARG A 541 11.22 -12.62 -21.96
N VAL A 542 10.69 -13.27 -20.92
CA VAL A 542 11.49 -13.97 -19.90
C VAL A 542 11.40 -15.48 -20.06
N ILE A 543 10.18 -15.99 -20.27
CA ILE A 543 9.89 -17.43 -20.30
C ILE A 543 9.53 -17.82 -21.74
N ASP A 544 10.13 -18.89 -22.24
CA ASP A 544 9.78 -19.45 -23.55
C ASP A 544 8.72 -20.58 -23.43
N GLY A 545 8.14 -20.97 -24.58
CA GLY A 545 7.10 -21.99 -24.60
C GLY A 545 7.56 -23.38 -24.16
N ALA A 546 8.83 -23.74 -24.40
CA ALA A 546 9.37 -25.03 -23.98
C ALA A 546 9.61 -25.06 -22.47
N GLU A 547 10.07 -23.96 -21.90
CA GLU A 547 10.24 -23.78 -20.46
C GLU A 547 8.90 -23.82 -19.73
N ALA A 548 7.89 -23.11 -20.25
CA ALA A 548 6.51 -23.15 -19.74
C ALA A 548 5.91 -24.57 -19.80
N ALA A 549 6.12 -25.31 -20.89
CA ALA A 549 5.68 -26.69 -21.00
C ALA A 549 6.37 -27.60 -19.98
N ARG A 550 7.69 -27.46 -19.77
CA ARG A 550 8.43 -28.22 -18.75
C ARG A 550 7.99 -27.88 -17.33
N PHE A 551 7.70 -26.60 -17.05
CA PHE A 551 7.17 -26.17 -15.76
C PHE A 551 5.81 -26.83 -15.48
N ASN A 552 4.86 -26.77 -16.41
CA ASN A 552 3.55 -27.40 -16.26
C ASN A 552 3.65 -28.92 -16.13
N ALA A 553 4.48 -29.58 -16.95
CA ALA A 553 4.68 -31.02 -16.86
C ALA A 553 5.25 -31.43 -15.49
N TYR A 554 6.21 -30.67 -14.96
CA TYR A 554 6.76 -30.93 -13.62
C TYR A 554 5.73 -30.67 -12.51
N LEU A 555 4.97 -29.58 -12.60
CA LEU A 555 3.89 -29.28 -11.66
C LEU A 555 2.83 -30.38 -11.68
N GLY A 556 2.43 -30.85 -12.86
CA GLY A 556 1.52 -31.97 -13.03
C GLY A 556 2.04 -33.26 -12.38
N GLN A 557 3.34 -33.57 -12.52
CA GLN A 557 3.96 -34.71 -11.83
C GLN A 557 3.93 -34.59 -10.30
N LEU A 558 4.15 -33.39 -9.76
CA LEU A 558 4.06 -33.15 -8.32
C LEU A 558 2.63 -33.28 -7.80
N LEU A 559 1.63 -32.82 -8.58
CA LEU A 559 0.23 -32.92 -8.20
C LEU A 559 -0.32 -34.35 -8.31
N ALA A 560 0.15 -35.12 -9.29
CA ALA A 560 -0.20 -36.53 -9.46
C ALA A 560 0.34 -37.40 -8.32
N ASP A 561 1.56 -37.13 -7.86
CA ASP A 561 2.20 -37.88 -6.77
C ASP A 561 2.88 -36.93 -5.77
N PHE A 562 2.08 -36.43 -4.83
CA PHE A 562 2.52 -35.40 -3.89
C PHE A 562 3.60 -35.87 -2.90
N ARG A 563 3.87 -37.18 -2.79
CA ARG A 563 5.03 -37.69 -2.02
C ARG A 563 6.35 -37.15 -2.58
N ARG A 564 6.41 -36.89 -3.89
CA ARG A 564 7.55 -36.27 -4.56
C ARG A 564 7.83 -34.86 -4.07
N ALA A 565 6.85 -34.20 -3.46
CA ALA A 565 7.03 -32.87 -2.87
C ALA A 565 7.86 -32.90 -1.56
N MET A 566 8.17 -34.10 -1.03
CA MET A 566 9.02 -34.27 0.15
C MET A 566 10.47 -34.66 -0.17
N LEU A 567 10.78 -34.94 -1.44
CA LEU A 567 12.14 -35.21 -1.93
C LEU A 567 12.87 -33.89 -2.17
#